data_AF-A0A7C6HH42-F1
#
_entry.id   AF-A0A7C6HH42-F1
#
_cell.length_a   1.000
_cell.length_b   1.000
_cell.length_c   1.000
_cell.angle_alpha   90.00
_cell.angle_beta   90.00
_cell.angle_gamma   90.00
#
_symmetry.space_group_name_H-M   'P 1'
#
loop_
_entity.id
_entity.type
_entity.pdbx_description
1 polymer ?
#
loop_
_entity_poly.entity_id
_entity_poly.type
_entity_poly.pdbx_seq_one_letter_code
_entity_poly.pdbx_strand_id
1 'polypeptide(L)'
;MLNIPNILTLIRLMLVPLCAMYLYKEQFLAALIIYVVASLTDIADGYIARRFDIVTNFGKVVDPLADKLLSLSTITILSYRGRIHILVPILIFVKELLIGLGGLLLYKKKHLVKSAKWYGKATTVLLFVSIVLVMFKATLFVGRVFMVVALGFAYFALFMYLRQFVGIMTREKGTS
;
A
#
# COMPACT_ATOMS: atom_id res chain seq x y z
N MET A 1 -22.55 0.98 -12.22
CA MET A 1 -23.53 1.13 -11.13
C MET A 1 -22.77 1.38 -9.83
N LEU A 2 -23.18 2.38 -9.05
CA LEU A 2 -22.60 2.68 -7.74
C LEU A 2 -23.02 1.60 -6.75
N ASN A 3 -22.07 0.79 -6.31
CA ASN A 3 -22.29 -0.24 -5.29
C ASN A 3 -21.58 0.20 -4.00
N ILE A 4 -22.01 -0.34 -2.86
CA ILE A 4 -21.46 -0.03 -1.52
C ILE A 4 -19.92 -0.03 -1.51
N PRO A 5 -19.21 -1.04 -2.09
CA PRO A 5 -17.74 -1.02 -2.12
C PRO A 5 -17.16 0.20 -2.85
N ASN A 6 -17.72 0.59 -4.00
CA ASN A 6 -17.22 1.74 -4.77
C ASN A 6 -17.41 3.07 -4.03
N ILE A 7 -18.47 3.20 -3.22
CA ILE A 7 -18.70 4.39 -2.38
C ILE A 7 -17.61 4.47 -1.30
N LEU A 8 -17.30 3.34 -0.66
CA LEU A 8 -16.24 3.25 0.35
C LEU A 8 -14.86 3.58 -0.25
N THR A 9 -14.56 3.08 -1.45
CA THR A 9 -13.35 3.46 -2.20
C THR A 9 -13.27 4.96 -2.45
N LEU A 10 -14.38 5.59 -2.86
CA LEU A 10 -14.42 7.02 -3.17
C LEU A 10 -14.24 7.88 -1.91
N ILE A 11 -14.90 7.49 -0.81
CA ILE A 11 -14.72 8.12 0.50
C ILE A 11 -13.26 8.03 0.91
N ARG A 12 -12.65 6.86 0.81
CA ARG A 12 -11.23 6.66 1.14
C ARG A 12 -10.32 7.54 0.29
N LEU A 13 -10.61 7.68 -1.01
CA LEU A 13 -9.85 8.60 -1.88
C LEU A 13 -9.95 10.06 -1.40
N MET A 14 -11.10 10.48 -0.88
CA MET A 14 -11.28 11.80 -0.25
C MET A 14 -10.59 11.93 1.12
N LEU A 15 -10.46 10.83 1.87
CA LEU A 15 -9.75 10.82 3.15
C LEU A 15 -8.23 10.98 2.98
N VAL A 16 -7.65 10.62 1.83
CA VAL A 16 -6.21 10.81 1.55
C VAL A 16 -5.76 12.27 1.67
N PRO A 17 -6.31 13.23 0.91
CA PRO A 17 -5.91 14.64 1.03
C PRO A 17 -6.27 15.22 2.39
N LEU A 18 -7.34 14.74 3.03
CA LEU A 18 -7.72 15.16 4.37
C LEU A 18 -6.65 14.74 5.39
N CYS A 19 -6.24 13.47 5.38
CA CYS A 19 -5.16 12.93 6.21
C CYS A 19 -3.87 13.74 6.01
N ALA A 20 -3.50 13.96 4.75
CA ALA A 20 -2.33 14.76 4.38
C ALA A 20 -2.41 16.18 4.95
N MET A 21 -3.55 16.85 4.83
CA MET A 21 -3.75 18.20 5.36
C MET A 21 -3.60 18.26 6.89
N TYR A 22 -4.25 17.35 7.63
CA TYR A 22 -4.14 17.33 9.10
C TYR A 22 -2.72 17.02 9.57
N LEU A 23 -2.04 16.12 8.88
CA LEU A 23 -0.65 15.79 9.17
C LEU A 23 0.30 16.96 8.86
N TYR A 24 0.05 17.66 7.75
CA TYR A 24 0.77 18.88 7.40
C TYR A 24 0.57 19.97 8.46
N LYS A 25 -0.63 20.11 9.04
CA LYS A 25 -0.93 21.02 10.15
C LYS A 25 -0.43 20.55 11.53
N GLU A 26 0.37 19.48 11.60
CA GLU A 26 0.85 18.87 12.86
C GLU A 26 -0.28 18.37 13.81
N GLN A 27 -1.50 18.22 13.29
CA GLN A 27 -2.63 17.66 14.03
C GLN A 27 -2.59 16.12 13.97
N PHE A 28 -1.56 15.54 14.60
CA PHE A 28 -1.25 14.11 14.51
C PHE A 28 -2.39 13.19 14.96
N LEU A 29 -3.17 13.59 15.97
CA LEU A 29 -4.29 12.78 16.46
C LEU A 29 -5.43 12.71 15.42
N ALA A 30 -5.79 13.83 14.81
CA ALA A 30 -6.80 13.86 13.75
C ALA A 30 -6.33 13.09 12.52
N ALA A 31 -5.06 13.30 12.11
CA ALA A 31 -4.45 12.55 11.01
C ALA A 31 -4.43 11.04 11.27
N LEU A 32 -4.14 10.62 12.51
CA LEU A 32 -4.16 9.22 12.91
C LEU A 32 -5.56 8.62 12.79
N ILE A 33 -6.58 9.30 13.34
CA ILE A 33 -7.97 8.82 13.26
C ILE A 33 -8.36 8.64 11.80
N ILE A 34 -8.07 9.62 10.94
CA ILE A 34 -8.37 9.55 9.51
C ILE A 34 -7.61 8.40 8.85
N TYR A 35 -6.31 8.26 9.13
CA TYR A 35 -5.47 7.19 8.56
C TYR A 35 -6.01 5.81 8.94
N VAL A 36 -6.32 5.59 10.21
CA VAL A 36 -6.86 4.31 10.71
C VAL A 36 -8.24 4.04 10.11
N VAL A 37 -9.14 5.01 10.09
CA VAL A 37 -10.48 4.85 9.49
C VAL A 37 -10.38 4.54 8.00
N ALA A 38 -9.52 5.23 7.27
CA ALA A 38 -9.29 4.99 5.84
C ALA A 38 -8.74 3.58 5.59
N SER A 39 -7.78 3.10 6.39
CA SER A 39 -7.23 1.74 6.28
C SER A 39 -8.24 0.65 6.68
N LEU A 40 -9.06 0.88 7.70
CA LEU A 40 -10.10 -0.08 8.10
C LEU A 40 -11.22 -0.17 7.05
N THR A 41 -11.53 0.94 6.37
CA THR A 41 -12.54 0.98 5.31
C THR A 41 -12.15 0.08 4.13
N ASP A 42 -10.87 0.00 3.76
CA ASP A 42 -10.35 -0.92 2.73
C ASP A 42 -10.51 -2.41 3.10
N ILE A 43 -10.32 -2.74 4.38
CA ILE A 43 -10.51 -4.12 4.83
C ILE A 43 -12.00 -4.48 4.77
N ALA A 44 -12.85 -3.53 5.17
CA ALA A 44 -14.31 -3.70 5.17
C ALA A 44 -14.88 -3.81 3.75
N ASP A 45 -14.52 -2.90 2.83
CA ASP A 45 -15.03 -2.96 1.45
C ASP A 45 -14.56 -4.20 0.71
N GLY A 46 -13.30 -4.61 0.87
CA GLY A 46 -12.76 -5.83 0.32
C GLY A 46 -13.39 -7.10 0.91
N TYR A 47 -13.83 -7.06 2.17
CA TYR A 47 -14.59 -8.15 2.78
C TYR A 47 -16.02 -8.22 2.22
N ILE A 48 -16.73 -7.09 2.17
CA ILE A 48 -18.10 -6.99 1.66
C ILE A 48 -18.14 -7.39 0.18
N ALA A 49 -17.24 -6.86 -0.65
CA ALA A 49 -17.19 -7.17 -2.08
C ALA A 49 -16.99 -8.67 -2.33
N ARG A 50 -16.15 -9.35 -1.53
CA ARG A 50 -15.92 -10.80 -1.62
C ARG A 50 -17.09 -11.62 -1.10
N ARG A 51 -17.74 -11.18 -0.02
CA ARG A 51 -18.86 -11.91 0.60
C ARG A 51 -20.12 -11.88 -0.26
N PHE A 52 -20.36 -10.77 -0.96
CA PHE A 52 -21.55 -10.58 -1.78
C PHE A 52 -21.30 -10.77 -3.28
N ASP A 53 -20.09 -11.19 -3.68
CA ASP A 53 -19.66 -11.32 -5.08
C ASP A 53 -19.84 -10.04 -5.93
N ILE A 54 -19.73 -8.87 -5.28
CA ILE A 54 -19.93 -7.54 -5.91
C ILE A 54 -18.57 -6.93 -6.23
N VAL A 55 -17.71 -7.68 -6.93
CA VAL A 55 -16.38 -7.19 -7.30
C VAL A 55 -16.44 -6.45 -8.63
N THR A 56 -16.30 -5.12 -8.59
CA THR A 56 -16.33 -4.29 -9.81
C THR A 56 -14.95 -4.10 -10.44
N ASN A 57 -14.88 -3.96 -11.77
CA ASN A 57 -13.61 -3.65 -12.46
C ASN A 57 -13.02 -2.29 -12.05
N PHE A 58 -13.89 -1.34 -11.66
CA PHE A 58 -13.48 -0.05 -11.14
C PHE A 58 -12.75 -0.19 -9.79
N GLY A 59 -13.38 -0.86 -8.81
CA GLY A 59 -12.76 -1.10 -7.49
C GLY A 59 -11.42 -1.84 -7.60
N LYS A 60 -11.34 -2.87 -8.45
CA LYS A 60 -10.08 -3.62 -8.69
C LYS A 60 -8.88 -2.75 -9.08
N VAL A 61 -9.11 -1.58 -9.70
CA VAL A 61 -8.05 -0.65 -10.11
C VAL A 61 -7.89 0.49 -9.10
N VAL A 62 -8.99 1.03 -8.58
CA VAL A 62 -8.96 2.20 -7.71
C VAL A 62 -8.58 1.85 -6.27
N ASP A 63 -9.00 0.71 -5.73
CA ASP A 63 -8.68 0.30 -4.35
C ASP A 63 -7.16 0.22 -4.11
N PRO A 64 -6.38 -0.49 -4.96
CA PRO A 64 -4.93 -0.56 -4.78
C PRO A 64 -4.22 0.77 -5.01
N LEU A 65 -4.83 1.69 -5.77
CA LEU A 65 -4.29 3.02 -6.00
C LEU A 65 -4.51 3.91 -4.76
N ALA A 66 -5.73 3.93 -4.24
CA ALA A 66 -6.10 4.71 -3.06
C ALA A 66 -5.28 4.28 -1.83
N ASP A 67 -5.07 2.97 -1.63
CA ASP A 67 -4.23 2.44 -0.55
C ASP A 67 -2.78 2.94 -0.62
N LYS A 68 -2.17 2.86 -1.82
CA LYS A 68 -0.80 3.35 -2.04
C LYS A 68 -0.70 4.85 -1.83
N LEU A 69 -1.68 5.62 -2.32
CA LEU A 69 -1.71 7.07 -2.14
C LEU A 69 -1.82 7.46 -0.67
N LEU A 70 -2.66 6.77 0.12
CA LEU A 70 -2.79 7.01 1.55
C LEU A 70 -1.45 6.79 2.26
N SER A 71 -0.84 5.63 2.05
CA SER A 71 0.42 5.28 2.71
C SER A 71 1.58 6.16 2.27
N LEU A 72 1.75 6.38 0.96
CA LEU A 72 2.83 7.20 0.39
C LEU A 72 2.73 8.67 0.79
N SER A 73 1.53 9.27 0.74
CA SER A 73 1.34 10.66 1.17
C SER A 73 1.66 10.84 2.66
N THR A 74 1.20 9.90 3.49
CA THR A 74 1.43 9.92 4.94
C THR A 74 2.91 9.83 5.28
N ILE A 75 3.65 8.86 4.72
CA ILE A 75 5.11 8.75 4.98
C ILE A 75 5.89 9.94 4.41
N THR A 76 5.47 10.49 3.27
CA THR A 76 6.12 11.66 2.67
C THR A 76 6.02 12.87 3.60
N ILE A 77 4.83 13.14 4.14
CA ILE A 77 4.61 14.27 5.04
C ILE A 77 5.28 14.02 6.40
N LEU A 78 5.24 12.79 6.93
CA LEU A 78 6.00 12.43 8.13
C LEU A 78 7.50 12.67 7.95
N SER A 79 8.03 12.38 6.75
CA SER A 79 9.43 12.66 6.42
C SER A 79 9.70 14.16 6.32
N TYR A 80 8.83 14.91 5.68
CA TYR A 80 8.92 16.38 5.60
C TYR A 80 8.90 17.02 6.99
N ARG A 81 8.10 16.47 7.91
CA ARG A 81 8.05 16.88 9.34
C ARG A 81 9.22 16.35 10.18
N GLY A 82 10.26 15.79 9.57
CA GLY A 82 11.47 15.31 10.26
C GLY A 82 11.25 14.10 11.17
N ARG A 83 10.09 13.42 11.09
CA ARG A 83 9.81 12.25 11.93
C ARG A 83 10.54 11.00 11.41
N ILE A 84 10.72 10.90 10.10
CA ILE A 84 11.41 9.80 9.42
C ILE A 84 12.38 10.31 8.36
N HIS A 85 13.29 9.44 7.92
CA HIS A 85 14.29 9.77 6.91
C HIS A 85 13.69 9.86 5.51
N ILE A 86 14.16 10.81 4.68
CA ILE A 86 13.66 11.06 3.31
C ILE A 86 13.81 9.87 2.37
N LEU A 87 14.74 8.97 2.65
CA LEU A 87 14.90 7.75 1.89
C LEU A 87 13.70 6.81 2.03
N VAL A 88 12.96 6.83 3.15
CA VAL A 88 11.82 5.92 3.37
C VAL A 88 10.73 6.07 2.30
N PRO A 89 10.12 7.26 2.08
CA PRO A 89 9.12 7.44 1.03
C PRO A 89 9.65 7.09 -0.36
N ILE A 90 10.90 7.45 -0.68
CA ILE A 90 11.52 7.16 -1.97
C ILE A 90 11.65 5.65 -2.20
N LEU A 91 12.18 4.92 -1.23
CA LEU A 91 12.39 3.47 -1.34
C LEU A 91 11.06 2.71 -1.46
N ILE A 92 10.05 3.08 -0.68
CA ILE A 92 8.70 2.50 -0.78
C ILE A 92 8.09 2.80 -2.15
N PHE A 93 8.20 4.05 -2.64
CA PHE A 93 7.69 4.43 -3.96
C PHE A 93 8.34 3.63 -5.08
N VAL A 94 9.68 3.52 -5.08
CA VAL A 94 10.43 2.72 -6.07
C VAL A 94 10.00 1.26 -6.03
N LYS A 95 9.87 0.66 -4.83
CA LYS A 95 9.38 -0.71 -4.68
C LYS A 95 7.98 -0.90 -5.26
N GLU A 96 7.06 0.03 -5.00
CA GLU A 96 5.69 -0.04 -5.53
C GLU A 96 5.65 0.10 -7.05
N LEU A 97 6.48 0.99 -7.60
CA LEU A 97 6.61 1.18 -9.04
C LEU A 97 7.16 -0.08 -9.73
N LEU A 98 8.24 -0.67 -9.21
CA LEU A 98 8.83 -1.90 -9.77
C LEU A 98 7.86 -3.08 -9.72
N ILE A 99 7.14 -3.26 -8.61
CA ILE A 99 6.12 -4.30 -8.49
C ILE A 99 4.96 -4.06 -9.46
N GLY A 100 4.51 -2.82 -9.61
CA GLY A 100 3.44 -2.43 -10.52
C GLY A 100 3.82 -2.67 -11.98
N LEU A 101 5.01 -2.22 -12.40
CA LEU A 101 5.53 -2.41 -13.75
C LEU A 101 5.71 -3.90 -14.07
N GLY A 102 6.27 -4.68 -13.15
CA GLY A 102 6.41 -6.13 -13.34
C GLY A 102 5.05 -6.84 -13.48
N GLY A 103 4.04 -6.41 -12.72
CA GLY A 103 2.66 -6.91 -12.86
C GLY A 103 2.04 -6.55 -14.21
N LEU A 104 2.22 -5.31 -14.67
CA LEU A 104 1.71 -4.85 -15.96
C LEU A 104 2.36 -5.58 -17.14
N LEU A 105 3.68 -5.80 -17.09
CA LEU A 105 4.39 -6.57 -18.11
C LEU A 105 3.91 -8.02 -18.17
N LEU A 106 3.68 -8.63 -17.01
CA LEU A 106 3.14 -9.99 -16.94
C LEU A 106 1.74 -10.07 -17.53
N TYR A 107 0.88 -9.11 -17.22
CA TYR A 107 -0.46 -9.03 -17.79
C TYR A 107 -0.42 -8.85 -19.31
N LYS A 108 0.42 -7.94 -19.83
CA LYS A 108 0.56 -7.71 -21.28
C LYS A 108 1.08 -8.92 -22.05
N LYS A 109 2.00 -9.69 -21.48
CA LYS A 109 2.63 -10.84 -22.16
C LYS A 109 1.86 -12.16 -22.00
N LYS A 110 1.16 -12.34 -20.88
CA LYS A 110 0.62 -13.65 -20.48
C LYS A 110 -0.85 -13.61 -20.09
N HIS A 111 -1.48 -12.44 -20.07
CA HIS A 111 -2.83 -12.23 -19.51
C HIS A 111 -3.01 -12.75 -18.06
N LEU A 112 -1.89 -12.91 -17.34
CA LEU A 112 -1.90 -13.40 -15.96
C LEU A 112 -2.05 -12.24 -14.99
N VAL A 113 -3.04 -12.34 -14.11
CA VAL A 113 -3.25 -11.39 -13.01
C VAL A 113 -2.47 -11.87 -11.79
N LYS A 114 -1.72 -10.95 -11.20
CA LYS A 114 -0.89 -11.22 -10.03
C LYS A 114 -1.75 -11.46 -8.79
N SER A 115 -1.55 -12.60 -8.11
CA SER A 115 -2.16 -12.86 -6.81
C SER A 115 -1.25 -12.41 -5.66
N ALA A 116 -1.82 -11.75 -4.65
CA ALA A 116 -1.08 -11.19 -3.53
C ALA A 116 -0.57 -12.30 -2.59
N LYS A 117 0.75 -12.36 -2.38
CA LYS A 117 1.39 -13.34 -1.49
C LYS A 117 1.56 -12.82 -0.07
N TRP A 118 1.76 -13.74 0.87
CA TRP A 118 1.89 -13.45 2.31
C TRP A 118 2.99 -12.42 2.63
N TYR A 119 4.13 -12.49 1.95
CA TYR A 119 5.25 -11.55 2.17
C TYR A 119 4.90 -10.11 1.80
N GLY A 120 4.05 -9.90 0.78
CA GLY A 120 3.55 -8.57 0.45
C GLY A 120 2.60 -8.02 1.51
N LYS A 121 1.72 -8.88 2.05
CA LYS A 121 0.79 -8.49 3.13
C LYS A 121 1.54 -8.12 4.41
N ALA A 122 2.59 -8.87 4.77
CA ALA A 122 3.43 -8.58 5.93
C ALA A 122 4.04 -7.18 5.85
N THR A 123 4.56 -6.78 4.67
CA THR A 123 5.06 -5.42 4.46
C THR A 123 4.00 -4.36 4.74
N THR A 124 2.78 -4.53 4.22
CA THR A 124 1.70 -3.55 4.41
C THR A 124 1.33 -3.40 5.88
N VAL A 125 1.20 -4.51 6.61
CA VAL A 125 0.88 -4.49 8.05
C VAL A 125 2.00 -3.82 8.85
N LEU A 126 3.25 -4.19 8.59
CA LEU A 126 4.40 -3.58 9.27
C LEU A 126 4.48 -2.07 8.98
N LEU A 127 4.24 -1.65 7.74
CA LEU A 127 4.25 -0.24 7.36
C LEU A 127 3.12 0.53 8.04
N PHE A 128 1.91 -0.03 8.09
CA PHE A 128 0.77 0.55 8.80
C PHE A 128 1.09 0.78 10.29
N VAL A 129 1.58 -0.25 10.98
CA VAL A 129 1.97 -0.15 12.40
C VAL A 129 3.07 0.90 12.60
N SER A 130 4.06 0.92 11.70
CA SER A 130 5.15 1.90 11.76
C SER A 130 4.63 3.34 11.66
N ILE A 131 3.72 3.60 10.71
CA ILE A 131 3.13 4.92 10.51
C ILE A 131 2.39 5.39 11.76
N VAL A 132 1.54 4.52 12.33
CA VAL A 132 0.81 4.81 13.56
C VAL A 132 1.76 5.16 14.70
N LEU A 133 2.82 4.36 14.91
CA LEU A 133 3.79 4.60 15.97
C LEU A 133 4.60 5.89 15.77
N VAL A 134 4.94 6.25 14.54
CA VAL A 134 5.73 7.44 14.22
C VAL A 134 4.93 8.74 14.41
N MET A 135 3.60 8.68 14.32
CA MET A 135 2.74 9.86 14.57
C MET A 135 2.87 10.37 16.01
N PHE A 136 3.10 9.49 16.99
CA PHE A 136 3.32 9.88 18.38
C PHE A 136 4.80 10.13 18.68
N LYS A 137 5.12 11.26 19.33
CA LYS A 137 6.51 11.59 19.69
C LYS A 137 7.13 10.55 20.63
N ALA A 138 6.36 10.06 21.60
CA ALA A 138 6.82 9.09 22.61
C ALA A 138 7.30 7.75 22.01
N THR A 139 6.70 7.33 20.90
CA THR A 139 7.00 6.04 20.25
C THR A 139 7.85 6.19 18.99
N LEU A 140 8.45 7.36 18.74
CA LEU A 140 9.22 7.63 17.52
C LEU A 140 10.34 6.62 17.27
N PHE A 141 11.11 6.29 18.31
CA PHE A 141 12.21 5.34 18.18
C PHE A 141 11.70 3.95 17.75
N VAL A 142 10.69 3.43 18.46
CA VAL A 142 10.07 2.14 18.16
C VAL A 142 9.45 2.15 16.76
N GLY A 143 8.74 3.21 16.40
CA GLY A 143 8.15 3.38 15.07
C GLY A 143 9.19 3.37 13.95
N ARG A 144 10.36 4.01 14.15
CA ARG A 144 11.48 3.98 13.18
C ARG A 144 12.07 2.58 13.04
N VAL A 145 12.23 1.83 14.13
CA VAL A 145 12.71 0.43 14.07
C VAL A 145 11.75 -0.42 13.27
N PHE A 146 10.44 -0.36 13.56
CA PHE A 146 9.41 -1.05 12.79
C PHE A 146 9.46 -0.65 11.31
N MET A 147 9.72 0.62 11.00
CA MET A 147 9.79 1.11 9.64
C MET A 147 11.00 0.56 8.86
N VAL A 148 12.15 0.41 9.51
CA VAL A 148 13.32 -0.25 8.91
C VAL A 148 13.04 -1.73 8.66
N VAL A 149 12.39 -2.41 9.61
CA VAL A 149 11.96 -3.80 9.44
C VAL A 149 10.96 -3.92 8.28
N ALA A 150 9.99 -3.01 8.19
CA ALA A 150 9.03 -2.94 7.10
C ALA A 150 9.72 -2.76 5.74
N LEU A 151 10.74 -1.89 5.65
CA LEU A 151 11.55 -1.72 4.46
C LEU A 151 12.31 -3.00 4.09
N GLY A 152 12.93 -3.69 5.06
CA GLY A 152 13.59 -4.97 4.82
C GLY A 152 12.64 -6.00 4.20
N PHE A 153 11.44 -6.14 4.77
CA PHE A 153 10.38 -6.99 4.21
C PHE A 153 9.90 -6.51 2.84
N ALA A 154 9.81 -5.19 2.60
CA ALA A 154 9.39 -4.63 1.33
C ALA A 154 10.34 -5.03 0.19
N TYR A 155 11.64 -4.95 0.43
CA TYR A 155 12.67 -5.34 -0.54
C TYR A 155 12.80 -6.84 -0.69
N PHE A 156 12.62 -7.61 0.39
CA PHE A 156 12.50 -9.06 0.30
C PHE A 156 11.30 -9.47 -0.57
N ALA A 157 10.13 -8.84 -0.36
CA ALA A 157 8.94 -9.06 -1.18
C ALA A 157 9.17 -8.67 -2.65
N LEU A 158 9.85 -7.53 -2.90
CA LEU A 158 10.24 -7.10 -4.24
C LEU A 158 11.11 -8.17 -4.92
N PHE A 159 12.17 -8.64 -4.26
CA PHE A 159 13.06 -9.68 -4.79
C PHE A 159 12.29 -10.96 -5.13
N MET A 160 11.43 -11.43 -4.24
CA MET A 160 10.58 -12.60 -4.46
C MET A 160 9.64 -12.42 -5.66
N TYR A 161 9.06 -11.24 -5.82
CA TYR A 161 8.21 -10.93 -6.97
C TYR A 161 9.00 -10.86 -8.28
N LEU A 162 10.18 -10.24 -8.29
CA LEU A 162 11.04 -10.19 -9.46
C LEU A 162 11.47 -11.61 -9.89
N ARG A 163 11.88 -12.46 -8.94
CA ARG A 163 12.22 -13.86 -9.21
C ARG A 163 11.02 -14.63 -9.78
N GLN A 164 9.82 -14.39 -9.25
CA GLN A 164 8.60 -14.99 -9.79
C GLN A 164 8.32 -14.53 -11.23
N PHE A 165 8.47 -13.23 -11.51
CA PHE A 165 8.26 -12.69 -12.85
C PHE A 165 9.26 -13.26 -13.86
N VAL A 166 10.54 -13.31 -13.52
CA VAL A 166 11.58 -13.93 -14.37
C VAL A 166 11.29 -15.40 -14.60
N GLY A 167 10.93 -16.16 -13.56
CA GLY A 167 10.60 -17.58 -13.67
C GLY A 167 9.40 -17.88 -14.57
N ILE A 168 8.36 -17.02 -14.57
CA ILE A 168 7.21 -17.17 -15.47
C ILE A 168 7.60 -16.82 -16.92
N MET A 169 8.52 -15.88 -17.13
CA MET A 169 9.01 -15.51 -18.45
C MET A 169 9.97 -16.57 -19.05
N THR A 170 10.76 -17.27 -18.24
CA THR A 170 11.77 -18.23 -18.72
C THR A 170 11.21 -19.63 -18.98
N ARG A 171 10.14 -20.04 -18.29
CA ARG A 171 9.49 -21.36 -18.47
C ARG A 171 8.89 -21.62 -19.86
N GLU A 172 8.88 -20.62 -20.75
CA GLU A 172 8.33 -20.75 -22.10
C GLU A 172 9.37 -21.16 -23.17
N LYS A 173 10.67 -21.17 -22.85
CA LYS A 173 11.71 -21.63 -23.79
C LYS A 173 11.90 -23.17 -23.83
N GLY A 174 11.06 -23.94 -23.12
CA GLY A 174 11.28 -25.37 -22.87
C GLY A 174 10.22 -26.33 -23.41
N THR A 175 9.24 -25.86 -24.18
CA THR A 175 8.22 -26.71 -24.79
C THR A 175 7.94 -26.22 -26.22
N SER A 176 8.85 -26.56 -27.11
CA SER A 176 8.69 -26.50 -28.56
C SER A 176 9.36 -27.72 -29.14
#